data_AF-A0A537LFH2-F1
#
_entry.id   AF-A0A537LFH2-F1
#
_cell.length_a   1.000
_cell.length_b   1.000
_cell.length_c   1.000
_cell.angle_alpha   90.00
_cell.angle_beta   90.00
_cell.angle_gamma   90.00
#
_symmetry.space_group_name_H-M   'P 1'
#
loop_
_entity.id
_entity.type
_entity.pdbx_description
1 polymer ?
#
loop_
_entity_poly.entity_id
_entity_poly.type
_entity_poly.pdbx_seq_one_letter_code
_entity_poly.pdbx_strand_id
1 'polypeptide(L)'
;AAILLYDAGAWVRKRFRFGRASRRLLENLSPVEKGYLKKFMSHKTRTATFSLSDGVARGLVAKRILYIPSNLSRDEDYFDYNLHTWAYKMLKENPWLLSGAVRQDDDDL
;
A
#
# COMPACT_ATOMS: atom_id res chain seq x y z
N ALA A 1 -16.42 11.16 33.69
CA ALA A 1 -14.94 11.05 33.66
C ALA A 1 -14.45 9.65 33.30
N ALA A 2 -14.88 8.57 33.98
CA ALA A 2 -14.40 7.20 33.74
C ALA A 2 -14.67 6.64 32.33
N ILE A 3 -15.85 6.91 31.75
CA ILE A 3 -16.21 6.47 30.39
C ILE A 3 -15.29 7.11 29.34
N LEU A 4 -15.05 8.42 29.44
CA LEU A 4 -14.16 9.15 28.53
C LEU A 4 -12.69 8.67 28.60
N LEU A 5 -12.21 8.30 29.80
CA LEU A 5 -10.87 7.72 29.97
C LEU A 5 -10.78 6.29 29.41
N TYR A 6 -11.83 5.49 29.56
CA TYR A 6 -11.91 4.16 28.96
C TYR A 6 -11.87 4.20 27.43
N ASP A 7 -12.67 5.08 26.83
CA ASP A 7 -12.74 5.27 25.38
C ASP A 7 -11.41 5.77 24.80
N ALA A 8 -10.75 6.71 25.50
CA ALA A 8 -9.40 7.16 25.14
C ALA A 8 -8.39 6.00 25.17
N GLY A 9 -8.38 5.20 26.23
CA GLY A 9 -7.49 4.03 26.33
C GLY A 9 -7.77 2.98 25.25
N ALA A 10 -9.04 2.71 24.94
CA ALA A 10 -9.43 1.79 23.88
C ALA A 10 -9.00 2.27 22.50
N TRP A 11 -9.14 3.57 22.22
CA TRP A 11 -8.70 4.20 20.97
C TRP A 11 -7.18 4.09 20.79
N VAL A 12 -6.41 4.40 21.84
CA VAL A 12 -4.94 4.28 21.81
C VAL A 12 -4.52 2.83 21.52
N ARG A 13 -5.10 1.84 22.23
CA ARG A 13 -4.80 0.42 21.98
C ARG A 13 -5.13 0.01 20.55
N LYS A 14 -6.28 0.44 20.02
CA LYS A 14 -6.69 0.17 18.63
C LYS A 14 -5.70 0.77 17.63
N ARG A 15 -5.24 2.01 17.86
CA ARG A 15 -4.25 2.71 17.03
C ARG A 15 -2.90 1.98 17.02
N PHE A 16 -2.41 1.52 18.16
CA PHE A 16 -1.18 0.73 18.26
C PHE A 16 -1.29 -0.63 17.58
N ARG A 17 -2.40 -1.35 17.81
CA ARG A 17 -2.67 -2.64 17.16
C ARG A 17 -2.72 -2.49 15.63
N PHE A 18 -3.39 -1.44 15.14
CA PHE A 18 -3.42 -1.12 13.72
C PHE A 18 -2.02 -0.85 13.19
N GLY A 19 -1.24 0.02 13.84
CA GLY A 19 0.14 0.31 13.42
C GLY A 19 1.03 -0.94 13.35
N ARG A 20 0.94 -1.83 14.34
CA ARG A 20 1.69 -3.09 14.36
C ARG A 20 1.24 -4.06 13.27
N ALA A 21 -0.07 -4.23 13.09
CA ALA A 21 -0.62 -5.09 12.04
C ALA A 21 -0.27 -4.58 10.63
N SER A 22 -0.39 -3.27 10.40
CA SER A 22 0.00 -2.60 9.16
C SER A 22 1.49 -2.77 8.85
N ARG A 23 2.37 -2.59 9.84
CA ARG A 23 3.80 -2.83 9.65
C ARG A 23 4.08 -4.29 9.30
N ARG A 24 3.54 -5.23 10.08
CA ARG A 24 3.71 -6.67 9.84
C ARG A 24 3.22 -7.08 8.46
N LEU A 25 2.11 -6.51 7.99
CA LEU A 25 1.62 -6.75 6.63
C LEU A 25 2.67 -6.34 5.58
N LEU A 26 3.26 -5.15 5.71
CA LEU A 26 4.28 -4.66 4.77
C LEU A 26 5.59 -5.46 4.82
N GLU A 27 6.00 -5.92 6.01
CA GLU A 27 7.20 -6.76 6.18
C GLU A 27 7.09 -8.08 5.41
N ASN A 28 5.88 -8.67 5.39
CA ASN A 28 5.59 -9.98 4.78
C ASN A 28 5.17 -9.90 3.29
N LEU A 29 5.29 -8.74 2.66
CA LEU A 29 5.07 -8.64 1.21
C LEU A 29 6.12 -9.44 0.45
N SER A 30 5.70 -10.02 -0.68
CA SER A 30 6.63 -10.69 -1.58
C SER A 30 7.64 -9.69 -2.17
N PRO A 31 8.81 -10.15 -2.64
CA PRO A 31 9.78 -9.28 -3.32
C PRO A 31 9.16 -8.50 -4.50
N VAL A 32 8.26 -9.13 -5.25
CA VAL A 32 7.55 -8.51 -6.39
C VAL A 32 6.58 -7.43 -5.92
N GLU A 33 5.78 -7.70 -4.90
CA GLU A 33 4.87 -6.70 -4.31
C GLU A 33 5.63 -5.48 -3.78
N LYS A 34 6.77 -5.69 -3.15
CA LYS A 34 7.67 -4.60 -2.72
C LYS A 34 8.18 -3.80 -3.92
N GLY A 35 8.45 -4.46 -5.05
CA GLY A 35 8.78 -3.82 -6.33
C GLY A 35 7.71 -2.82 -6.77
N TYR A 36 6.44 -3.24 -6.76
CA TYR A 36 5.31 -2.36 -7.11
C TYR A 36 5.23 -1.15 -6.18
N LEU A 37 5.35 -1.35 -4.87
CA LEU A 37 5.31 -0.24 -3.90
C LEU A 37 6.52 0.70 -4.03
N LYS A 38 7.67 0.19 -4.50
CA LYS A 38 8.86 1.01 -4.78
C LYS A 38 8.60 2.02 -5.90
N LYS A 39 7.79 1.69 -6.92
CA LYS A 39 7.38 2.61 -8.02
C LYS A 39 6.76 3.89 -7.46
N PHE A 40 5.90 3.79 -6.45
CA PHE A 40 5.29 4.96 -5.82
C PHE A 40 6.31 5.82 -5.07
N MET A 41 7.23 5.18 -4.35
CA MET A 41 8.23 5.89 -3.55
C MET A 41 9.28 6.58 -4.42
N SER A 42 9.77 5.91 -5.47
CA SER A 42 10.79 6.46 -6.38
C SER A 42 10.29 7.68 -7.13
N HIS A 43 9.05 7.64 -7.62
CA HIS A 43 8.42 8.75 -8.34
C HIS A 43 7.79 9.79 -7.41
N LYS A 44 7.90 9.62 -6.08
CA LYS A 44 7.28 10.47 -5.07
C LYS A 44 5.78 10.71 -5.31
N THR A 45 5.09 9.70 -5.84
CA THR A 45 3.68 9.75 -6.22
C THR A 45 2.81 8.92 -5.28
N ARG A 46 1.52 9.24 -5.23
CA ARG A 46 0.50 8.42 -4.55
C ARG A 46 -0.27 7.52 -5.52
N THR A 47 -0.05 7.71 -6.82
CA THR A 47 -0.81 7.09 -7.91
C THR A 47 0.16 6.45 -8.89
N ALA A 48 -0.12 5.23 -9.30
CA ALA A 48 0.55 4.55 -10.41
C ALA A 48 -0.48 3.77 -11.21
N THR A 49 -0.26 3.71 -12.52
CA THR A 49 -1.15 3.02 -13.45
C THR A 49 -0.65 1.58 -13.65
N PHE A 50 -1.59 0.64 -13.63
CA PHE A 50 -1.36 -0.79 -13.88
C PHE A 50 -2.56 -1.36 -14.65
N SER A 51 -2.36 -2.51 -15.30
CA SER A 51 -3.46 -3.25 -15.91
C SER A 51 -4.48 -3.70 -14.85
N LEU A 52 -5.76 -3.76 -15.19
CA LEU A 52 -6.82 -4.32 -14.35
C LEU A 52 -6.61 -5.82 -14.10
N SER A 53 -6.00 -6.52 -15.06
CA SER A 53 -5.69 -7.94 -14.99
C SER A 53 -4.38 -8.25 -14.24
N ASP A 54 -3.65 -7.23 -13.79
CA ASP A 54 -2.40 -7.39 -13.04
C ASP A 54 -2.66 -8.02 -11.66
N GLY A 55 -2.31 -9.30 -11.53
CA GLY A 55 -2.54 -10.08 -10.31
C GLY A 55 -1.82 -9.52 -9.07
N VAL A 56 -0.68 -8.87 -9.23
CA VAL A 56 0.08 -8.29 -8.11
C VAL A 56 -0.60 -7.01 -7.63
N ALA A 57 -0.99 -6.12 -8.55
CA ALA A 57 -1.74 -4.92 -8.21
C ALA A 57 -3.08 -5.28 -7.54
N ARG A 58 -3.80 -6.27 -8.07
CA ARG A 58 -5.05 -6.78 -7.48
C ARG A 58 -4.84 -7.42 -6.10
N GLY A 59 -3.74 -8.15 -5.91
CA GLY A 59 -3.34 -8.69 -4.61
C GLY A 59 -3.09 -7.59 -3.56
N LEU A 60 -2.42 -6.50 -3.96
CA LEU A 60 -2.19 -5.33 -3.11
C LEU A 60 -3.49 -4.57 -2.78
N VAL A 61 -4.47 -4.57 -3.69
CA VAL A 61 -5.83 -4.07 -3.42
C VAL A 61 -6.54 -4.96 -2.39
N ALA A 62 -6.49 -6.28 -2.55
CA ALA A 62 -7.08 -7.21 -1.59
C ALA A 62 -6.47 -7.05 -0.18
N LYS A 63 -5.18 -6.73 -0.10
CA LYS A 63 -4.46 -6.40 1.15
C LYS A 63 -4.77 -4.99 1.71
N ARG A 64 -5.61 -4.19 1.05
CA ARG A 64 -5.92 -2.79 1.40
C ARG A 64 -4.70 -1.88 1.50
N ILE A 65 -3.70 -2.15 0.68
CA ILE A 65 -2.50 -1.32 0.51
C ILE A 65 -2.72 -0.34 -0.64
N LEU A 66 -3.27 -0.85 -1.75
CA LEU A 66 -3.73 -0.05 -2.87
C LEU A 66 -5.27 0.01 -2.90
N TYR A 67 -5.80 0.98 -3.63
CA TYR A 67 -7.20 1.03 -4.03
C TYR A 67 -7.33 1.68 -5.40
N ILE A 68 -8.39 1.35 -6.13
CA ILE A 68 -8.72 1.99 -7.41
C ILE A 68 -9.66 3.18 -7.07
N PRO A 69 -9.31 4.43 -7.42
CA PRO A 69 -10.08 5.61 -7.05
C PRO A 69 -11.29 5.87 -7.97
N SER A 70 -11.32 5.30 -9.17
CA SER A 70 -12.37 5.49 -10.17
C SER A 70 -12.55 4.23 -11.00
N ASN A 71 -13.79 3.98 -11.45
CA ASN A 71 -14.08 2.90 -12.41
C ASN A 71 -13.81 3.32 -13.86
N LEU A 72 -13.28 4.52 -14.09
CA LEU A 72 -12.87 5.00 -15.41
C LEU A 72 -11.43 4.57 -15.69
N SER A 73 -11.21 3.88 -16.80
CA SER A 73 -9.87 3.56 -17.28
C SER A 73 -9.24 4.73 -18.01
N ARG A 74 -7.90 4.80 -17.97
CA ARG A 74 -7.15 5.79 -18.75
C ARG A 74 -7.01 5.32 -20.20
N ASP A 75 -6.64 4.06 -20.38
CA ASP A 75 -6.48 3.37 -21.66
C ASP A 75 -7.01 1.95 -21.51
N GLU A 76 -8.29 1.74 -21.84
CA GLU A 76 -9.03 0.47 -21.84
C GLU A 76 -8.83 -0.39 -20.57
N ASP A 77 -7.76 -1.20 -20.54
CA ASP A 77 -7.43 -2.10 -19.44
C ASP A 77 -6.53 -1.49 -18.36
N TYR A 78 -6.05 -0.25 -18.52
CA TYR A 78 -5.17 0.42 -17.57
C TYR A 78 -5.93 1.37 -16.64
N PHE A 79 -5.73 1.15 -15.33
CA PHE A 79 -6.39 1.89 -14.27
C PHE A 79 -5.37 2.53 -13.34
N ASP A 80 -5.75 3.67 -12.79
CA ASP A 80 -4.97 4.31 -11.73
C ASP A 80 -5.19 3.57 -10.41
N TYR A 81 -4.10 3.24 -9.73
CA TYR A 81 -4.09 2.66 -8.39
C TYR A 81 -3.45 3.64 -7.42
N ASN A 82 -4.12 3.87 -6.30
CA ASN A 82 -3.66 4.78 -5.26
C ASN A 82 -3.18 4.02 -4.02
N LEU A 83 -2.08 4.48 -3.44
CA LEU A 83 -1.64 4.05 -2.11
C LEU A 83 -2.59 4.58 -1.04
N HIS A 84 -3.07 3.69 -0.16
CA HIS A 84 -3.73 4.14 1.06
C HIS A 84 -2.80 5.02 1.89
N THR A 85 -3.36 6.05 2.54
CA THR A 85 -2.59 7.03 3.31
C THR A 85 -1.74 6.39 4.41
N TRP A 86 -2.25 5.33 5.06
CA TRP A 86 -1.52 4.62 6.10
C TRP A 86 -0.28 3.92 5.54
N ALA A 87 -0.39 3.29 4.36
CA ALA A 87 0.70 2.55 3.73
C ALA A 87 1.78 3.51 3.25
N TYR A 88 1.38 4.60 2.58
CA TYR A 88 2.30 5.66 2.14
C TYR A 88 3.12 6.24 3.31
N LYS A 89 2.46 6.59 4.43
CA LYS A 89 3.16 7.12 5.62
C LYS A 89 4.14 6.09 6.19
N MET A 90 3.70 4.84 6.35
CA MET A 90 4.55 3.78 6.90
C MET A 90 5.78 3.51 6.02
N LEU A 91 5.61 3.46 4.69
CA LEU A 91 6.72 3.26 3.75
C LEU A 91 7.68 4.45 3.73
N LYS A 92 7.16 5.68 3.78
CA LYS A 92 7.97 6.90 3.82
C LYS A 92 8.81 6.98 5.10
N GLU A 93 8.23 6.61 6.24
CA GLU A 93 8.91 6.58 7.54
C GLU A 93 9.86 5.38 7.68
N ASN A 94 9.63 4.30 6.91
CA ASN A 94 10.38 3.05 7.02
C ASN A 94 10.78 2.49 5.64
N PRO A 95 11.69 3.17 4.89
CA PRO A 95 12.03 2.76 3.52
C PRO A 95 12.59 1.33 3.40
N TRP A 96 13.22 0.82 4.46
CA TRP A 96 13.75 -0.54 4.53
C TRP A 96 12.66 -1.63 4.44
N LEU A 97 11.37 -1.30 4.60
CA LEU A 97 10.29 -2.26 4.34
C LEU A 97 10.26 -2.72 2.87
N LEU A 98 10.87 -1.95 1.97
CA LEU A 98 11.01 -2.28 0.55
C LEU A 98 12.38 -2.90 0.22
N SER A 99 13.17 -3.28 1.22
CA SER A 99 14.42 -4.01 1.01
C SER A 99 14.15 -5.34 0.31
N GLY A 100 15.03 -5.72 -0.63
CA GLY A 100 14.86 -6.94 -1.43
C GLY A 100 13.72 -6.85 -2.45
N ALA A 101 13.16 -5.67 -2.70
CA ALA A 101 12.24 -5.46 -3.82
C ALA A 101 12.91 -5.87 -5.13
N VAL A 102 12.27 -6.76 -5.86
CA VAL A 102 12.69 -7.13 -7.21
C VAL A 102 12.03 -6.16 -8.18
N ARG A 103 12.82 -5.67 -9.14
CA ARG A 103 12.29 -4.81 -10.20
C ARG A 103 11.40 -5.68 -11.08
N GLN A 104 10.23 -5.16 -11.42
CA GLN A 104 9.51 -5.71 -12.55
C GLN A 104 10.26 -5.23 -13.79
N ASP A 105 10.99 -6.15 -14.42
CA ASP A 105 11.44 -5.97 -15.79
C ASP A 105 10.16 -6.13 -16.61
N ASP A 106 9.36 -5.06 -16.68
CA ASP A 106 8.30 -4.98 -17.67
C ASP A 106 9.01 -4.95 -19.01
N ASP A 107 8.73 -5.98 -19.81
CA ASP A 107 9.03 -6.10 -21.22
C ASP A 107 9.04 -4.73 -21.90
N ASP A 108 10.15 -4.47 -22.60
CA ASP A 108 10.27 -3.40 -23.59
C ASP A 108 9.09 -3.45 -24.56
N LEU A 109 8.07 -2.61 -24.33
CA LEU A 109 7.08 -2.19 -25.32
C LEU A 109 6.77 -0.70 -25.18
#